data_AF-F4LMI1-F1
#
_entry.id   AF-F4LMI1-F1
#
_cell.length_a   1.000
_cell.length_b   1.000
_cell.length_c   1.000
_cell.angle_alpha   90.00
_cell.angle_beta   90.00
_cell.angle_gamma   90.00
#
_symmetry.space_group_name_H-M   'P 1'
#
loop_
_entity.id
_entity.type
_entity.pdbx_description
1 polymer ?
#
loop_
_entity_poly.entity_id
_entity_poly.type
_entity_poly.pdbx_seq_one_letter_code
_entity_poly.pdbx_strand_id
1 'polypeptide(L)'
;MKNNILHYMLMHTGFLLYSFYTVLGKTAAGYPFLSKTYCILYVLVLFVLFLYAVLWQQVLKHIVLSVATANKAVTVIWGMLWSFIFFQETITIKKMLGAGIIITGIILLARSERTRSE
;
A
#
# COMPACT_ATOMS: atom_id res chain seq x y z
N MET A 1 25.11 -14.78 -6.16
CA MET A 1 24.06 -14.26 -7.07
C MET A 1 22.63 -14.78 -6.80
N LYS A 2 22.39 -15.71 -5.85
CA LYS A 2 21.06 -16.34 -5.65
C LYS A 2 20.10 -15.58 -4.70
N ASN A 3 20.56 -14.54 -4.00
CA ASN A 3 19.76 -13.87 -2.96
C ASN A 3 18.94 -12.65 -3.45
N ASN A 4 19.30 -11.99 -4.55
CA ASN A 4 18.66 -10.71 -4.90
C ASN A 4 17.22 -10.88 -5.41
N ILE A 5 16.95 -11.95 -6.17
CA ILE A 5 15.62 -12.28 -6.72
C ILE A 5 14.60 -12.53 -5.60
N LEU A 6 15.04 -13.20 -4.52
CA LEU A 6 14.18 -13.53 -3.38
C LEU A 6 13.70 -12.26 -2.64
N HIS A 7 14.54 -11.23 -2.54
CA HIS A 7 14.18 -9.95 -1.92
C HIS A 7 13.20 -9.16 -2.80
N TYR A 8 13.38 -9.16 -4.13
CA TYR A 8 12.42 -8.55 -5.05
C TYR A 8 11.07 -9.25 -5.06
N MET A 9 11.06 -10.59 -4.98
CA MET A 9 9.83 -11.37 -4.81
C MET A 9 9.13 -11.05 -3.49
N LEU A 10 9.87 -11.02 -2.38
CA LEU A 10 9.34 -10.66 -1.06
C LEU A 10 8.69 -9.27 -1.08
N MET A 11 9.32 -8.32 -1.79
CA MET A 11 8.81 -6.96 -1.93
C MET A 11 7.49 -6.92 -2.72
N HIS A 12 7.38 -7.67 -3.82
CA HIS A 12 6.13 -7.76 -4.60
C HIS A 12 5.04 -8.48 -3.82
N THR A 13 5.36 -9.56 -3.09
CA THR A 13 4.42 -10.22 -2.19
C THR A 13 3.95 -9.30 -1.06
N GLY A 14 4.85 -8.46 -0.53
CA GLY A 14 4.51 -7.42 0.45
C GLY A 14 3.57 -6.36 -0.10
N PHE A 15 3.76 -5.91 -1.35
CA PHE A 15 2.82 -5.02 -2.01
C PHE A 15 1.46 -5.68 -2.27
N LEU A 16 1.44 -6.95 -2.66
CA LEU A 16 0.21 -7.71 -2.87
C LEU A 16 -0.57 -7.86 -1.56
N LEU A 17 0.11 -8.22 -0.47
CA LEU A 17 -0.46 -8.26 0.88
C LEU A 17 -1.00 -6.89 1.32
N TYR A 18 -0.20 -5.83 1.21
CA TYR A 18 -0.62 -4.47 1.57
C TYR A 18 -1.86 -4.02 0.80
N SER A 19 -1.94 -4.42 -0.46
CA SER A 19 -3.03 -4.05 -1.34
C SER A 19 -4.34 -4.79 -1.03
N PHE A 20 -4.26 -5.97 -0.41
CA PHE A 20 -5.44 -6.70 0.09
C PHE A 20 -6.07 -6.05 1.33
N TYR A 21 -5.27 -5.39 2.18
CA TYR A 21 -5.79 -4.67 3.35
C TYR A 21 -6.85 -3.64 2.97
N THR A 22 -6.63 -2.88 1.89
CA THR A 22 -7.57 -1.80 1.48
C THR A 22 -8.89 -2.37 0.97
N VAL A 23 -8.87 -3.52 0.29
CA VAL A 23 -10.07 -4.25 -0.13
C VAL A 23 -10.85 -4.73 1.10
N LEU A 24 -10.18 -5.43 2.01
CA LEU A 24 -10.81 -5.95 3.23
C LEU A 24 -11.40 -4.84 4.10
N GLY A 25 -10.70 -3.72 4.25
CA GLY A 25 -11.19 -2.56 5.00
C GLY A 25 -12.43 -1.93 4.36
N LYS A 26 -12.46 -1.82 3.03
CA LYS A 26 -13.62 -1.30 2.31
C LYS A 26 -14.81 -2.25 2.35
N THR A 27 -14.58 -3.56 2.27
CA THR A 27 -15.61 -4.58 2.49
C THR A 27 -16.14 -4.53 3.93
N ALA A 28 -15.27 -4.37 4.93
CA ALA A 28 -15.68 -4.25 6.33
C ALA A 28 -16.56 -3.02 6.58
N ALA A 29 -16.27 -1.89 5.93
CA ALA A 29 -17.06 -0.66 6.04
C ALA A 29 -18.52 -0.81 5.54
N GLY A 30 -18.82 -1.84 4.73
CA GLY A 30 -20.19 -2.15 4.30
C GLY A 30 -21.03 -2.92 5.33
N TYR A 31 -20.42 -3.43 6.40
CA TYR A 31 -21.12 -4.15 7.46
C TYR A 31 -21.42 -3.23 8.66
N PRO A 32 -22.48 -3.51 9.44
CA PRO A 32 -22.75 -2.78 10.67
C PRO A 32 -21.56 -2.82 11.63
N PHE A 33 -21.30 -1.68 12.25
CA PHE A 33 -20.24 -1.54 13.25
C PHE A 33 -20.41 -2.60 14.36
N LEU A 34 -19.33 -3.28 14.70
CA LEU A 34 -19.29 -4.39 15.67
C LEU A 34 -20.09 -5.66 15.32
N SER A 35 -20.59 -5.81 14.10
CA SER A 35 -21.15 -7.10 13.67
C SER A 35 -20.08 -8.21 13.68
N LYS A 36 -20.49 -9.47 13.81
CA LYS A 36 -19.56 -10.63 13.79
C LYS A 36 -18.67 -10.61 12.53
N THR A 37 -19.27 -10.33 11.37
CA THR A 37 -18.55 -10.23 10.10
C THR A 37 -17.58 -9.05 10.06
N TYR A 38 -17.97 -7.88 10.59
CA TYR A 38 -17.08 -6.72 10.74
C TYR A 38 -15.85 -7.08 11.59
N CYS A 39 -16.05 -7.74 12.73
CA CYS A 39 -14.96 -8.11 13.64
C CYS A 39 -13.98 -9.09 12.98
N ILE A 40 -14.47 -10.11 12.27
CA ILE A 40 -13.63 -11.07 11.53
C ILE A 40 -12.81 -10.36 10.44
N LEU A 41 -13.46 -9.53 9.62
CA LEU A 41 -12.79 -8.76 8.57
C LEU A 41 -11.75 -7.80 9.15
N TYR A 42 -12.04 -7.19 10.30
CA TYR A 42 -11.13 -6.30 10.98
C TYR A 42 -9.91 -7.02 11.57
N VAL A 43 -10.08 -8.19 12.17
CA VAL A 43 -8.96 -9.03 12.63
C VAL A 43 -8.09 -9.45 11.44
N LEU A 44 -8.70 -9.82 10.30
CA LEU A 44 -7.97 -10.16 9.10
C LEU A 44 -7.17 -8.96 8.55
N VAL A 45 -7.77 -7.76 8.57
CA VAL A 45 -7.10 -6.49 8.27
C VAL A 45 -5.86 -6.30 9.16
N LEU A 46 -6.01 -6.44 10.48
CA LEU A 46 -4.91 -6.30 11.44
C LEU A 46 -3.80 -7.34 11.19
N PHE A 47 -4.18 -8.57 10.87
CA PHE A 47 -3.22 -9.64 10.56
C PHE A 47 -2.41 -9.33 9.29
N VAL A 48 -3.06 -8.84 8.24
CA VAL A 48 -2.37 -8.42 7.01
C VAL A 48 -1.43 -7.24 7.27
N LEU A 49 -1.86 -6.26 8.07
CA LEU A 49 -1.01 -5.14 8.50
C LEU A 49 0.20 -5.59 9.31
N PHE A 50 0.03 -6.58 10.19
CA PHE A 50 1.12 -7.16 10.96
C PHE A 50 2.16 -7.83 10.05
N LEU A 51 1.72 -8.68 9.11
CA LEU A 51 2.62 -9.30 8.14
C LEU A 51 3.34 -8.25 7.29
N TYR A 52 2.61 -7.23 6.82
CA TYR A 52 3.20 -6.11 6.11
C TYR A 52 4.25 -5.39 6.95
N ALA A 53 3.99 -5.12 8.22
CA ALA A 53 4.95 -4.45 9.11
C ALA A 53 6.24 -5.25 9.28
N VAL A 54 6.14 -6.58 9.41
CA VAL A 54 7.32 -7.47 9.48
C VAL A 54 8.12 -7.42 8.18
N LEU A 55 7.46 -7.55 7.02
CA LEU A 55 8.11 -7.44 5.71
C LEU A 55 8.75 -6.07 5.51
N TRP A 56 8.06 -5.01 5.92
CA TRP A 56 8.53 -3.63 5.84
C TRP A 56 9.78 -3.41 6.70
N GLN A 57 9.80 -3.97 7.91
CA GLN A 57 10.98 -3.97 8.77
C GLN A 57 12.18 -4.68 8.11
N GLN A 58 11.97 -5.72 7.31
CA GLN A 58 13.06 -6.37 6.56
C GLN A 58 13.54 -5.51 5.39
N VAL A 59 12.63 -4.86 4.66
CA VAL A 59 12.97 -3.98 3.54
C VAL A 59 13.79 -2.77 4.01
N LEU A 60 13.39 -2.14 5.12
CA LEU A 60 14.08 -0.96 5.67
C LEU A 60 15.51 -1.25 6.16
N LYS A 61 15.86 -2.51 6.42
CA LYS A 61 17.25 -2.90 6.75
C LYS A 61 18.19 -2.83 5.55
N HIS A 62 17.65 -2.86 4.32
CA HIS A 62 18.43 -2.96 3.09
C HIS A 62 18.24 -1.80 2.12
N ILE A 63 17.21 -0.98 2.30
CA ILE A 63 16.88 0.13 1.40
C ILE A 63 16.76 1.44 2.21
N VAL A 64 17.38 2.51 1.70
CA VAL A 64 17.32 3.84 2.30
C VAL A 64 15.90 4.41 2.19
N LEU A 65 15.45 5.08 3.25
CA LEU A 65 14.09 5.59 3.40
C LEU A 65 13.59 6.42 2.20
N SER A 66 14.47 7.22 1.57
CA SER A 66 14.11 8.05 0.41
C SER A 66 13.66 7.24 -0.81
N VAL A 67 14.24 6.05 -1.03
CA VAL A 67 13.85 5.13 -2.11
C VAL A 67 12.52 4.44 -1.77
N ALA A 68 12.29 4.15 -0.50
CA ALA A 68 11.03 3.59 -0.03
C ALA A 68 9.86 4.59 -0.19
N THR A 69 10.08 5.87 0.15
CA THR A 69 9.10 6.94 -0.01
C THR A 69 8.74 7.17 -1.49
N ALA A 70 9.71 7.12 -2.40
CA ALA A 70 9.44 7.23 -3.84
C ALA A 70 8.55 6.07 -4.35
N ASN A 71 8.81 4.84 -3.90
CA ASN A 71 8.01 3.68 -4.25
C ASN A 71 6.61 3.68 -3.60
N LYS A 72 6.40 4.46 -2.54
CA LYS A 72 5.09 4.59 -1.89
C LYS A 72 4.02 5.14 -2.84
N ALA A 73 4.39 5.92 -3.86
CA ALA A 73 3.46 6.39 -4.90
C ALA A 73 2.76 5.24 -5.65
N VAL A 74 3.45 4.11 -5.81
CA VAL A 74 2.91 2.90 -6.49
C VAL A 74 1.75 2.28 -5.71
N THR A 75 1.71 2.45 -4.38
CA THR A 75 0.61 1.96 -3.54
C THR A 75 -0.72 2.66 -3.82
N VAL A 76 -0.68 3.92 -4.24
CA VAL A 76 -1.87 4.70 -4.64
C VAL A 76 -2.48 4.11 -5.91
N ILE A 77 -1.63 3.77 -6.88
CA ILE A 77 -2.02 3.16 -8.15
C ILE A 77 -2.66 1.79 -7.90
N TRP A 78 -2.02 0.93 -7.09
CA TRP A 78 -2.60 -0.36 -6.72
C TRP A 78 -3.92 -0.22 -5.98
N GLY A 79 -4.04 0.74 -5.05
CA GLY A 79 -5.30 1.00 -4.34
C GLY A 79 -6.46 1.36 -5.27
N MET A 80 -6.19 2.17 -6.31
CA MET A 80 -7.19 2.47 -7.35
C MET A 80 -7.52 1.25 -8.21
N LEU A 81 -6.51 0.47 -8.60
CA LEU A 81 -6.70 -0.72 -9.42
C LEU A 81 -7.58 -1.76 -8.72
N TRP A 82 -7.33 -2.04 -7.44
CA TRP A 82 -8.18 -2.94 -6.66
C TRP A 82 -9.57 -2.36 -6.40
N SER A 83 -9.69 -1.05 -6.21
CA SER A 83 -10.99 -0.39 -6.08
C SER A 83 -11.84 -0.55 -7.35
N PHE A 84 -11.21 -0.49 -8.54
CA PHE A 84 -11.89 -0.75 -9.80
C PHE A 84 -12.28 -2.23 -9.95
N ILE A 85 -11.35 -3.16 -9.69
CA ILE A 85 -11.57 -4.60 -9.92
C ILE A 85 -12.64 -5.18 -8.97
N PHE A 86 -12.55 -4.90 -7.67
CA PHE A 86 -13.40 -5.54 -6.66
C PHE A 86 -14.71 -4.80 -6.41
N PHE A 87 -14.73 -3.47 -6.58
CA PHE A 87 -15.90 -2.65 -6.25
C PHE A 87 -16.56 -2.06 -7.50
N GLN A 88 -16.05 -2.38 -8.71
CA GLN A 88 -16.57 -1.90 -9.99
C GLN A 88 -16.74 -0.37 -10.02
N GLU A 89 -15.93 0.36 -9.24
CA GLU A 89 -16.07 1.79 -9.13
C GLU A 89 -15.62 2.46 -10.41
N THR A 90 -16.47 3.30 -10.98
CA THR A 90 -16.06 4.15 -12.11
C THR A 90 -14.91 5.06 -11.68
N ILE A 91 -13.80 4.95 -12.41
CA ILE A 91 -12.67 5.86 -12.28
C ILE A 91 -13.05 7.15 -13.00
N THR A 92 -13.64 8.08 -12.27
CA THR A 92 -13.96 9.41 -12.79
C THR A 92 -12.70 10.26 -12.92
N ILE A 93 -12.71 11.23 -13.85
CA ILE A 93 -11.63 12.24 -14.03
C ILE A 93 -11.22 12.90 -12.70
N LYS A 94 -12.18 13.15 -11.81
CA LYS A 94 -11.90 13.69 -10.46
C LYS A 94 -10.99 12.79 -9.62
N LYS A 95 -11.16 11.47 -9.68
CA LYS A 95 -10.28 10.50 -8.98
C LYS A 95 -8.88 10.55 -9.57
N MET A 96 -8.75 10.61 -10.89
CA MET A 96 -7.45 10.71 -11.56
C MET A 96 -6.69 11.98 -11.17
N LEU A 97 -7.37 13.13 -11.14
CA LEU A 97 -6.75 14.39 -10.68
C LEU A 97 -6.29 14.29 -9.23
N GLY A 98 -7.11 13.72 -8.34
CA GLY A 98 -6.74 13.48 -6.95
C GLY A 98 -5.51 12.57 -6.82
N ALA A 99 -5.44 11.48 -7.58
CA ALA A 99 -4.25 10.62 -7.62
C ALA A 99 -3.01 11.37 -8.10
N GLY A 100 -3.14 12.20 -9.14
CA GLY A 100 -2.03 13.02 -9.65
C GLY A 100 -1.46 13.95 -8.59
N ILE A 101 -2.32 14.61 -7.81
CA ILE A 101 -1.91 15.47 -6.69
C ILE A 101 -1.16 14.65 -5.62
N ILE A 102 -1.70 13.50 -5.22
CA ILE A 102 -1.08 12.64 -4.20
C ILE A 102 0.30 12.16 -4.66
N ILE A 103 0.41 11.66 -5.89
CA ILE A 103 1.68 11.17 -6.46
C ILE A 103 2.71 12.31 -6.51
N THR A 104 2.30 13.50 -6.94
CA THR A 104 3.17 14.67 -7.00
C THR A 104 3.69 15.04 -5.61
N GLY A 105 2.83 15.04 -4.59
CA GLY A 105 3.22 15.28 -3.21
C GLY A 105 4.23 14.25 -2.69
N ILE A 106 4.03 12.97 -3.00
CA ILE A 106 4.97 11.90 -2.60
C ILE A 106 6.33 12.07 -3.27
N ILE A 107 6.37 12.42 -4.57
CA ILE A 107 7.64 12.65 -5.29
C ILE A 107 8.38 13.86 -4.71
N LEU A 108 7.67 14.94 -4.41
CA LEU A 108 8.26 16.13 -3.81
C LEU A 108 8.84 15.83 -2.42
N LEU A 109 8.11 15.08 -1.60
CA LEU A 109 8.58 14.62 -0.29
C LEU A 109 9.84 13.74 -0.42
N ALA A 110 9.82 12.75 -1.33
CA ALA A 110 10.95 11.86 -1.55
C ALA A 110 12.20 12.62 -2.03
N ARG A 111 12.04 13.66 -2.85
CA ARG A 111 13.15 14.54 -3.26
C ARG A 111 13.70 15.35 -2.09
N SER A 112 12.82 15.93 -1.27
CA SER A 112 13.23 16.68 -0.07
C SER A 112 14.00 15.82 0.93
N GLU A 113 13.58 14.57 1.15
CA GLU A 113 14.28 13.63 2.03
C GLU A 113 15.68 13.27 1.50
N ARG A 114 15.85 13.12 0.18
CA ARG A 114 17.15 12.85 -0.44
C ARG A 114 18.12 14.02 -0.22
N THR A 115 17.68 15.25 -0.44
CA THR A 115 18.52 16.45 -0.25
C THR A 115 18.93 16.67 1.20
N ARG A 116 18.16 16.20 2.18
CA ARG A 116 18.51 16.32 3.61
C ARG A 116 19.51 15.25 4.09
N SER A 117 19.72 14.20 3.30
CA SER A 117 20.64 13.09 3.62
C SER A 117 22.00 13.21 2.93
N GLU A 118 22.17 14.18 2.04
CA GLU A 118 23.45 14.59 1.42
C GLU A 118 24.09 15.72 2.23
#